data_AF-A0A656Z4P0-F1
#
_entry.id   AF-A0A656Z4P0-F1
#
_cell.length_a   1.000
_cell.length_b   1.000
_cell.length_c   1.000
_cell.angle_alpha   90.00
_cell.angle_beta   90.00
_cell.angle_gamma   90.00
#
_symmetry.space_group_name_H-M   'P 1'
#
loop_
_entity.id
_entity.type
_entity.pdbx_description
1 polymer ?
#
loop_
_entity_poly.entity_id
_entity_poly.type
_entity_poly.pdbx_seq_one_letter_code
_entity_poly.pdbx_strand_id
1 'polypeptide(L)'
;FFGYDFITVTKEDGEWQHLKPAILGTIMEHFMSGAPAMTGNAAANAGDDHGEEEFFDEADVEIVETIKELIETRVRPAVAQDGGDITFRGFENGTVFLHMKGACSGCPSSTATLKHGIQNLLRHFVPEVQQVEQI
;
A
#
# COMPACT_ATOMS: atom_id res chain seq x y z
N PHE A 1 1.79 10.24 -2.97
CA PHE A 1 1.47 8.88 -3.42
C PHE A 1 0.20 8.94 -4.26
N PHE A 2 0.20 8.29 -5.43
CA PHE A 2 -0.99 8.16 -6.27
C PHE A 2 -1.62 6.80 -5.99
N GLY A 3 -2.80 6.82 -5.37
CA GLY A 3 -3.64 5.64 -5.26
C GLY A 3 -4.45 5.44 -6.55
N TYR A 4 -5.31 4.42 -6.55
CA TYR A 4 -6.16 4.11 -7.71
C TYR A 4 -7.13 5.26 -8.04
N ASP A 5 -7.75 5.85 -7.02
CA ASP A 5 -8.75 6.92 -7.13
C ASP A 5 -8.51 8.10 -6.16
N PHE A 6 -7.35 8.14 -5.50
CA PHE A 6 -6.98 9.20 -4.57
C PHE A 6 -5.51 9.61 -4.71
N ILE A 7 -5.18 10.77 -4.15
CA ILE A 7 -3.80 11.24 -4.01
C ILE A 7 -3.54 11.50 -2.53
N THR A 8 -2.52 10.85 -2.00
CA THR A 8 -2.04 11.11 -0.62
C THR A 8 -0.87 12.07 -0.66
N VAL A 9 -1.00 13.16 0.09
CA VAL A 9 0.02 14.19 0.25
C VAL A 9 0.57 14.14 1.68
N THR A 10 1.87 13.87 1.79
CA THR A 10 2.60 13.97 3.04
C THR A 10 3.37 15.28 3.04
N LYS A 11 3.28 16.06 4.11
CA LYS A 11 4.08 17.27 4.32
C LYS A 11 5.18 17.00 5.35
N GLU A 12 6.36 17.56 5.14
CA GLU A 12 7.42 17.58 6.16
C GLU A 12 7.21 18.74 7.13
N ASP A 13 6.95 19.94 6.59
CA ASP A 13 6.78 21.18 7.36
C ASP A 13 5.66 22.05 6.75
N GLY A 14 5.30 23.14 7.43
CA GLY A 14 4.34 24.15 6.99
C GLY A 14 2.90 23.87 7.43
N GLU A 15 2.07 24.91 7.41
CA GLU A 15 0.68 24.85 7.86
C GLU A 15 -0.27 24.44 6.72
N TRP A 16 -1.16 23.48 7.00
CA TRP A 16 -2.12 22.97 6.01
C TRP A 16 -3.02 24.05 5.42
N GLN A 17 -3.35 25.09 6.19
CA GLN A 17 -4.13 26.22 5.73
C GLN A 17 -3.48 26.96 4.55
N HIS A 18 -2.15 26.97 4.47
CA HIS A 18 -1.40 27.60 3.39
C HIS A 18 -1.07 26.61 2.27
N LEU A 19 -0.76 25.35 2.60
CA LEU A 19 -0.41 24.34 1.63
C LEU A 19 -1.61 23.91 0.77
N LYS A 20 -2.80 23.79 1.38
CA LYS A 20 -4.00 23.25 0.72
C LYS A 20 -4.41 24.03 -0.54
N PRO A 21 -4.49 25.39 -0.54
CA PRO A 21 -4.79 26.14 -1.76
C PRO A 21 -3.78 25.92 -2.88
N ALA A 22 -2.48 25.89 -2.57
CA ALA A 22 -1.42 25.69 -3.55
C ALA A 22 -1.48 24.29 -4.17
N ILE A 23 -1.60 23.25 -3.35
CA ILE A 23 -1.72 21.85 -3.79
C ILE A 23 -2.93 21.69 -4.72
N LEU A 24 -4.10 22.20 -4.32
CA LEU A 24 -5.32 22.12 -5.13
C LEU A 24 -5.17 22.89 -6.45
N GLY A 25 -4.54 24.07 -6.42
CA GLY A 25 -4.23 24.85 -7.62
C GLY A 25 -3.40 24.05 -8.62
N THR A 26 -2.30 23.44 -8.17
CA THR A 26 -1.44 22.60 -9.01
C THR A 26 -2.18 21.40 -9.62
N ILE A 27 -3.01 20.72 -8.81
CA ILE A 27 -3.80 19.58 -9.30
C ILE A 27 -4.80 20.03 -10.38
N MET A 28 -5.51 21.14 -10.15
CA MET A 28 -6.47 21.68 -11.12
C MET A 28 -5.78 22.14 -12.41
N GLU A 29 -4.65 22.83 -12.31
CA GLU A 29 -3.85 23.26 -13.46
C GLU A 29 -3.42 22.05 -14.31
N HIS A 30 -2.89 21.01 -13.67
CA HIS A 30 -2.52 19.78 -14.34
C HIS A 30 -3.72 19.12 -15.03
N PHE A 31 -4.85 19.00 -14.32
CA PHE A 31 -6.07 18.42 -14.87
C PHE A 31 -6.57 19.18 -16.11
N MET A 32 -6.52 20.52 -16.07
CA MET A 32 -6.89 21.37 -17.21
C MET A 32 -5.89 21.30 -18.36
N SER A 33 -4.62 20.99 -18.09
CA SER A 33 -3.58 20.89 -19.12
C SER A 33 -3.76 19.69 -20.05
N GLY A 34 -4.45 18.63 -19.59
CA GLY A 34 -4.57 17.37 -20.31
C GLY A 34 -3.25 16.59 -20.46
N ALA A 35 -2.19 17.02 -19.78
CA ALA A 35 -0.92 16.32 -19.76
C ALA A 35 -1.06 14.96 -19.03
N PRO A 36 -0.24 13.95 -19.39
CA PRO A 36 -0.19 12.71 -18.65
C PRO A 36 0.20 12.92 -17.18
N ALA A 37 -0.49 12.25 -16.25
CA ALA A 37 -0.21 12.32 -14.82
C ALA A 37 1.20 11.82 -14.45
N MET A 38 1.78 10.94 -15.28
CA MET A 38 3.11 10.37 -15.09
C MET A 38 3.94 10.60 -16.36
N THR A 39 5.16 11.09 -16.20
CA THR A 39 6.13 11.24 -17.29
C THR A 39 6.92 9.94 -17.43
N GLY A 40 6.64 9.18 -18.49
CA GLY A 40 7.20 7.84 -18.72
C GLY A 40 6.09 6.81 -18.97
N ASN A 41 6.44 5.62 -19.46
CA ASN A 41 5.51 4.57 -19.86
C ASN A 41 4.75 3.98 -18.65
N ALA A 42 3.84 4.76 -18.05
CA ALA A 42 3.07 4.40 -16.86
C ALA A 42 1.99 3.35 -17.11
N ALA A 43 1.70 3.03 -18.38
CA ALA A 43 0.88 1.87 -18.73
C ALA A 43 1.55 0.54 -18.31
N ALA A 44 2.86 0.52 -18.03
CA ALA A 44 3.55 -0.64 -17.48
C ALA A 44 3.48 -0.74 -15.95
N ASN A 45 3.09 0.31 -15.22
CA ASN A 45 3.20 0.35 -13.75
C ASN A 45 1.85 0.46 -13.02
N ALA A 46 0.73 0.61 -13.75
CA ALA A 46 -0.61 0.71 -13.14
C ALA A 46 -1.18 -0.66 -12.72
N GLY A 47 -0.53 -1.76 -13.13
CA GLY A 47 -0.90 -3.13 -12.75
C GLY A 47 0.28 -4.02 -12.39
N ASP A 48 1.49 -3.47 -12.30
CA ASP A 48 2.72 -4.24 -12.14
C ASP A 48 3.62 -3.58 -11.08
N ASP A 49 3.40 -3.96 -9.82
CA ASP A 49 4.39 -3.77 -8.74
C ASP A 49 5.43 -4.91 -8.75
N HIS A 50 5.76 -5.45 -9.93
CA HIS A 50 6.86 -6.39 -10.16
C HIS A 50 8.23 -5.68 -10.12
N GLY A 51 8.41 -4.74 -9.20
CA GLY A 51 9.68 -4.03 -9.00
C GLY A 51 10.73 -4.87 -8.26
N GLU A 52 10.28 -5.81 -7.43
CA GLU A 52 11.17 -6.78 -6.79
C GLU A 52 10.43 -8.11 -6.62
N GLU A 53 11.09 -9.23 -6.89
CA GLU A 53 10.50 -10.57 -6.93
C GLU A 53 9.82 -10.92 -5.60
N GLU A 54 8.59 -11.43 -5.66
CA GLU A 54 7.96 -12.03 -4.50
C GLU A 54 8.75 -13.28 -4.08
N PHE A 55 8.87 -13.53 -2.78
CA PHE A 55 9.60 -14.70 -2.28
C PHE A 55 8.72 -15.55 -1.36
N PHE A 56 8.65 -16.85 -1.65
CA PHE A 56 8.00 -17.87 -0.84
C PHE A 56 8.38 -19.26 -1.37
N ASP A 57 8.24 -20.28 -0.53
CA ASP A 57 8.52 -21.66 -0.93
C ASP A 57 7.39 -22.20 -1.84
N GLU A 58 7.73 -23.04 -2.81
CA GLU A 58 6.75 -23.69 -3.70
C GLU A 58 5.71 -24.52 -2.92
N ALA A 59 6.09 -25.03 -1.75
CA ALA A 59 5.19 -25.74 -0.84
C ALA A 59 4.09 -24.85 -0.24
N ASP A 60 4.29 -23.53 -0.20
CA ASP A 60 3.40 -22.56 0.45
C ASP A 60 2.49 -21.83 -0.55
N VAL A 61 2.45 -22.24 -1.83
CA VAL A 61 1.65 -21.57 -2.88
C VAL A 61 0.19 -21.37 -2.47
N GLU A 62 -0.48 -22.42 -1.96
CA GLU A 62 -1.90 -22.34 -1.55
C GLU A 62 -2.11 -21.37 -0.37
N ILE A 63 -1.17 -21.32 0.57
CA ILE A 63 -1.17 -20.41 1.72
C ILE A 63 -1.01 -18.97 1.21
N VAL A 64 -0.06 -18.74 0.31
CA VAL A 64 0.23 -17.43 -0.29
C VAL A 64 -0.96 -16.91 -1.10
N GLU A 65 -1.62 -17.76 -1.90
CA GLU A 65 -2.83 -17.38 -2.64
C GLU A 65 -3.93 -16.92 -1.68
N THR A 66 -4.13 -17.65 -0.58
CA THR A 66 -5.12 -17.27 0.46
C THR A 66 -4.75 -15.94 1.13
N ILE A 67 -3.47 -15.73 1.46
CA ILE A 67 -2.98 -14.47 2.03
C ILE A 67 -3.25 -13.30 1.07
N LYS A 68 -2.91 -13.47 -0.21
CA LYS A 68 -3.12 -12.45 -1.25
C LYS A 68 -4.60 -12.12 -1.43
N GLU A 69 -5.47 -13.13 -1.44
CA GLU A 69 -6.92 -12.93 -1.52
C GLU A 69 -7.43 -12.11 -0.32
N LEU A 70 -7.01 -12.45 0.90
CA LEU A 70 -7.39 -11.71 2.11
C LEU A 70 -6.87 -10.27 2.08
N ILE A 71 -5.66 -10.05 1.58
CA ILE A 71 -5.09 -8.71 1.41
C ILE A 71 -5.96 -7.91 0.45
N GLU A 72 -6.25 -8.42 -0.74
CA GLU A 72 -6.98 -7.69 -1.77
C GLU A 72 -8.44 -7.44 -1.38
N THR A 73 -9.10 -8.43 -0.78
CA THR A 73 -10.54 -8.36 -0.49
C THR A 73 -10.89 -7.68 0.82
N ARG A 74 -9.95 -7.59 1.77
CA ARG A 74 -10.24 -7.08 3.14
C ARG A 74 -9.28 -6.04 3.65
N VAL A 75 -7.97 -6.24 3.48
CA VAL A 75 -6.96 -5.34 4.04
C VAL A 75 -6.83 -4.08 3.20
N ARG A 76 -6.57 -4.27 1.90
CA ARG A 76 -6.31 -3.19 0.95
C ARG A 76 -7.46 -2.16 0.86
N PRO A 77 -8.75 -2.55 0.87
CA PRO A 77 -9.84 -1.58 0.88
C PRO A 77 -9.84 -0.68 2.12
N ALA A 78 -9.57 -1.24 3.30
CA ALA A 78 -9.48 -0.46 4.54
C ALA A 78 -8.27 0.47 4.54
N VAL A 79 -7.12 -0.02 4.05
CA VAL A 79 -5.89 0.76 3.92
C VAL A 79 -6.05 1.92 2.91
N ALA A 80 -6.72 1.68 1.80
CA ALA A 80 -7.02 2.70 0.78
C ALA A 80 -7.92 3.81 1.34
N GLN A 81 -8.90 3.47 2.19
CA GLN A 81 -9.74 4.46 2.87
C GLN A 81 -8.93 5.39 3.79
N ASP A 82 -7.82 4.89 4.35
CA ASP A 82 -6.88 5.67 5.17
C ASP A 82 -5.81 6.39 4.33
N GLY A 83 -5.88 6.32 3.01
CA GLY A 83 -4.94 6.97 2.08
C GLY A 83 -3.60 6.25 1.92
N GLY A 84 -3.55 4.95 2.22
CA GLY A 84 -2.40 4.10 1.95
C GLY A 84 -2.66 3.07 0.85
N ASP A 85 -1.64 2.28 0.55
CA ASP A 85 -1.80 1.03 -0.20
C ASP A 85 -0.88 -0.04 0.40
N ILE A 86 -1.17 -1.31 0.15
CA ILE A 86 -0.37 -2.42 0.64
C ILE A 86 -0.26 -3.51 -0.41
N THR A 87 0.94 -4.07 -0.52
CA THR A 87 1.27 -5.11 -1.50
C THR A 87 1.98 -6.25 -0.80
N PHE A 88 1.66 -7.48 -1.21
CA PHE A 88 2.37 -8.67 -0.73
C PHE A 88 3.77 -8.70 -1.32
N ARG A 89 4.77 -9.09 -0.51
CA ARG A 89 6.16 -9.22 -0.94
C ARG A 89 6.74 -10.60 -0.70
N GLY A 90 6.28 -11.30 0.33
CA GLY A 90 6.74 -12.66 0.55
C GLY A 90 6.13 -13.34 1.75
N PHE A 91 6.38 -14.64 1.84
CA PHE A 91 6.02 -15.46 2.97
C PHE A 91 7.15 -16.44 3.26
N GLU A 92 7.67 -16.40 4.49
CA GLU A 92 8.75 -17.30 4.91
C GLU A 92 8.65 -17.55 6.41
N ASN A 93 8.78 -18.82 6.85
CA ASN A 93 8.82 -19.19 8.26
C ASN A 93 7.62 -18.63 9.08
N GLY A 94 6.43 -18.60 8.50
CA GLY A 94 5.23 -18.03 9.12
C GLY A 94 5.20 -16.49 9.15
N THR A 95 6.13 -15.80 8.51
CA THR A 95 6.16 -14.33 8.45
C THR A 95 5.68 -13.86 7.08
N VAL A 96 4.67 -13.00 7.05
CA VAL A 96 4.18 -12.31 5.86
C VAL A 96 4.88 -10.98 5.73
N PHE A 97 5.55 -10.75 4.60
CA PHE A 97 6.24 -9.51 4.29
C PHE A 97 5.37 -8.68 3.36
N LEU A 98 5.12 -7.43 3.76
CA LEU A 98 4.25 -6.50 3.06
C LEU A 98 5.01 -5.21 2.77
N HIS A 99 4.80 -4.64 1.59
CA HIS A 99 5.27 -3.31 1.27
C HIS A 99 4.09 -2.34 1.39
N MET A 100 4.24 -1.36 2.28
CA MET A 100 3.23 -0.36 2.57
C MET A 100 3.58 0.96 1.88
N LYS A 101 2.60 1.59 1.23
CA LYS A 101 2.75 2.86 0.51
C LYS A 101 1.77 3.91 1.04
N GLY A 102 2.01 5.17 0.71
CA GLY A 102 1.12 6.28 1.05
C GLY A 102 1.12 6.61 2.54
N ALA A 103 -0.06 6.85 3.12
CA ALA A 103 -0.17 7.25 4.52
C ALA A 103 0.37 6.19 5.50
N CYS A 104 0.36 4.91 5.10
CA CYS A 104 0.72 3.78 5.95
C CYS A 104 2.24 3.61 6.17
N SER A 105 3.08 4.21 5.32
CA SER A 105 4.54 4.07 5.42
C SER A 105 5.21 5.15 6.29
N GLY A 106 4.51 6.26 6.59
CA GLY A 106 5.14 7.48 7.12
C GLY A 106 4.91 7.78 8.60
N CYS A 107 4.03 7.06 9.31
CA CYS A 107 3.69 7.34 10.70
C CYS A 107 3.97 6.13 11.60
N PRO A 108 5.04 6.15 12.43
CA PRO A 108 5.45 5.00 13.24
C PRO A 108 4.35 4.44 14.15
N SER A 109 3.50 5.30 14.72
CA SER A 109 2.41 4.88 15.60
C SER A 109 1.25 4.22 14.85
N SER A 110 0.96 4.67 13.63
CA SER A 110 -0.08 4.09 12.78
C SER A 110 0.36 2.77 12.16
N THR A 111 1.63 2.67 11.76
CA THR A 111 2.22 1.45 11.19
C THR A 111 2.14 0.28 12.18
N ALA A 112 2.45 0.50 13.46
CA ALA A 112 2.37 -0.54 14.48
C ALA A 112 0.93 -1.07 14.67
N THR A 113 -0.06 -0.16 14.75
CA THR A 113 -1.48 -0.53 14.92
C THR A 113 -2.00 -1.29 13.70
N LEU A 114 -1.70 -0.79 12.50
CA LEU A 114 -2.11 -1.42 11.25
C LEU A 114 -1.50 -2.83 11.10
N LYS A 115 -0.19 -2.96 11.35
CA LYS A 115 0.51 -4.25 11.36
C LYS A 115 -0.16 -5.27 12.29
N HIS A 116 -0.51 -4.88 13.51
CA HIS A 116 -1.22 -5.77 14.43
C HIS A 116 -2.62 -6.16 13.93
N GLY A 117 -3.37 -5.21 13.35
CA GLY A 117 -4.68 -5.48 12.77
C GLY A 117 -4.60 -6.50 11.63
N ILE A 118 -3.66 -6.31 10.71
CA ILE A 118 -3.41 -7.23 9.58
C ILE A 118 -2.99 -8.60 10.10
N GLN A 119 -2.04 -8.65 11.03
CA GLN A 119 -1.56 -9.91 11.59
C GLN A 119 -2.70 -10.71 12.26
N ASN A 120 -3.57 -10.05 13.02
CA ASN A 120 -4.70 -10.71 13.67
C ASN A 120 -5.72 -11.24 12.65
N LEU A 121 -6.00 -10.48 11.59
CA LEU A 121 -6.87 -10.91 10.50
C LEU A 121 -6.27 -12.13 9.78
N LEU A 122 -5.02 -12.05 9.35
CA LEU A 122 -4.36 -13.14 8.62
C LEU A 122 -4.28 -14.40 9.49
N ARG A 123 -3.84 -14.30 10.75
CA ARG A 123 -3.82 -15.44 11.71
C ARG A 123 -5.17 -16.13 11.88
N HIS A 124 -6.28 -15.38 11.80
CA HIS A 124 -7.61 -15.95 11.96
C HIS A 124 -8.01 -16.85 10.79
N PHE A 125 -7.62 -16.47 9.56
CA PHE A 125 -7.99 -17.22 8.34
C PHE A 125 -6.88 -18.15 7.85
N VAL A 126 -5.62 -17.89 8.23
CA VAL A 126 -4.41 -18.62 7.84
C VAL A 126 -3.58 -18.83 9.11
N PRO A 127 -3.83 -19.92 9.87
CA PRO A 127 -3.15 -20.19 11.15
C PRO A 127 -1.63 -20.32 11.07
N GLU A 128 -1.09 -20.60 9.88
CA GLU A 128 0.34 -20.68 9.56
C GLU A 128 1.03 -19.31 9.64
N VAL A 129 0.28 -18.22 9.48
CA VAL A 129 0.81 -16.86 9.65
C VAL A 129 1.05 -16.61 11.13
N GLN A 130 2.31 -16.41 11.48
CA GLN A 130 2.75 -16.03 12.82
C GLN A 130 3.03 -14.53 12.89
N GLN A 131 3.64 -13.91 11.89
CA GLN A 131 4.05 -12.51 11.99
C GLN A 131 3.80 -11.75 10.70
N VAL A 132 3.68 -10.43 10.80
CA VAL A 132 3.65 -9.53 9.64
C VAL A 132 4.81 -8.56 9.77
N GLU A 133 5.58 -8.38 8.71
CA GLU A 133 6.65 -7.39 8.65
C GLU A 133 6.49 -6.44 7.47
N GLN A 134 6.91 -5.19 7.67
CA GLN A 134 7.04 -4.23 6.60
C GLN A 134 8.48 -4.29 6.05
N ILE A 135 8.61 -4.30 4.74
CA ILE A 135 9.89 -4.15 4.03
C ILE A 135 9.88 -2.94 3.10
#